data_AF-A0A0T7SBX5-F1
#
_entry.id   AF-A0A0T7SBX5-F1
#
_cell.length_a   1.000
_cell.length_b   1.000
_cell.length_c   1.000
_cell.angle_alpha   90.00
_cell.angle_beta   90.00
_cell.angle_gamma   90.00
#
_symmetry.space_group_name_H-M   'P 1'
#
loop_
_entity.id
_entity.type
_entity.pdbx_description
1 polymer ?
#
loop_
_entity_poly.entity_id
_entity_poly.type
_entity_poly.pdbx_seq_one_letter_code
_entity_poly.pdbx_strand_id
1 'polypeptide(L)'
;MANLNTIKQFWIDKIKKLINEYQPDEGYFYYKQIKDTWEDNLKNQKDDISDITDEATKICRTILNSKTYFGGYSSWNFNRILVRLNSSATEYVVLIDKAVEEYQKELVAVKAELKNYKDTWDSHPTDYTTIKQERDDLQIQKNNLTAERDHLKEQLGGKTNYDEIKQDISKQIITDSGLSLDQNSTFEQIIAKIKELIKQPDNTREMADLRQQITAQDQTIADLRKPNEQVMNELKEKIKVSWQKIGLNNSELEKSLSEVQTYQQLLDLEQKIMKEEQEKKQSRQQDLQRNNRNLKIGLVSVLIIMAMVVGGLVLAKKKKKKNHRTYTQTVYA
;
A
#
# COMPACT_ATOMS: atom_id res chain seq x y z
N MET A 1 -15.64 18.63 38.63
CA MET A 1 -16.20 18.18 37.35
C MET A 1 -15.20 18.50 36.24
N ALA A 2 -14.65 17.49 35.58
CA ALA A 2 -13.75 17.70 34.46
C ALA A 2 -14.49 18.42 33.31
N ASN A 3 -13.83 19.37 32.66
CA ASN A 3 -14.38 20.06 31.49
C ASN A 3 -14.56 19.03 30.37
N LEU A 4 -15.69 19.09 29.64
CA LEU A 4 -16.00 18.24 28.48
C LEU A 4 -14.82 18.15 27.49
N ASN A 5 -14.04 19.22 27.33
CA ASN A 5 -12.84 19.25 26.49
C ASN A 5 -11.70 18.36 27.01
N THR A 6 -11.56 18.24 28.33
CA THR A 6 -10.57 17.37 28.97
C THR A 6 -10.92 15.90 28.75
N ILE A 7 -12.21 15.57 28.85
CA ILE A 7 -12.71 14.22 28.55
C ILE A 7 -12.54 13.91 27.06
N LYS A 8 -12.87 14.86 26.17
CA LYS A 8 -12.68 14.71 24.72
C LYS A 8 -11.22 14.50 24.34
N GLN A 9 -10.29 15.29 24.90
CA GLN A 9 -8.87 15.12 24.58
C GLN A 9 -8.25 13.84 25.13
N PHE A 10 -8.67 13.41 26.32
CA PHE A 10 -8.26 12.11 26.86
C PHE A 10 -8.58 10.97 25.88
N TRP A 11 -9.76 10.98 25.26
CA TRP A 11 -10.15 9.95 24.29
C TRP A 11 -9.43 10.07 22.95
N ILE A 12 -9.22 11.29 22.45
CA ILE A 12 -8.44 11.53 21.23
C ILE A 12 -7.01 11.01 21.39
N ASP A 13 -6.37 11.28 22.51
CA ASP A 13 -5.01 10.84 22.77
C ASP A 13 -4.93 9.31 22.96
N LYS A 14 -5.94 8.70 23.59
CA LYS A 14 -6.04 7.24 23.73
C LYS A 14 -6.21 6.55 22.37
N ILE A 15 -7.04 7.08 21.47
CA ILE A 15 -7.23 6.56 20.11
C ILE A 15 -5.94 6.71 19.29
N LYS A 16 -5.26 7.86 19.35
CA LYS A 16 -3.98 8.08 18.66
C LYS A 16 -2.89 7.11 19.13
N LYS A 17 -2.84 6.83 20.44
CA LYS A 17 -1.91 5.85 21.00
C LYS A 17 -2.15 4.45 20.45
N LEU A 18 -3.42 4.02 20.40
CA LEU A 18 -3.82 2.72 19.85
C LEU A 18 -3.50 2.58 18.34
N ILE A 19 -3.62 3.68 17.58
CA ILE A 19 -3.24 3.72 16.16
C ILE A 19 -1.72 3.63 15.96
N ASN A 20 -0.94 4.21 16.86
CA ASN A 20 0.53 4.22 16.74
C ASN A 20 1.20 2.94 17.23
N GLU A 21 0.56 2.18 18.12
CA GLU A 21 1.03 0.88 18.63
C GLU A 21 0.72 -0.30 17.68
N TYR A 22 0.19 0.00 16.49
CA TYR A 22 -0.34 -0.97 15.53
C TYR A 22 0.75 -1.83 14.85
N GLN A 23 0.61 -3.16 14.96
CA GLN A 23 1.22 -4.13 14.04
C GLN A 23 0.15 -4.68 13.09
N PRO A 24 0.46 -4.97 11.81
CA PRO A 24 -0.54 -5.16 10.75
C PRO A 24 -1.47 -6.38 10.94
N ASP A 25 -1.10 -7.34 11.78
CA ASP A 25 -1.64 -8.70 11.72
C ASP A 25 -2.86 -8.93 12.63
N GLU A 26 -3.21 -8.00 13.53
CA GLU A 26 -4.28 -8.16 14.54
C GLU A 26 -5.44 -7.14 14.43
N GLY A 27 -5.54 -6.43 13.31
CA GLY A 27 -6.40 -5.24 13.15
C GLY A 27 -7.89 -5.43 13.49
N TYR A 28 -8.45 -6.62 13.28
CA TYR A 28 -9.87 -6.89 13.52
C TYR A 28 -10.23 -6.97 15.02
N PHE A 29 -9.33 -7.49 15.87
CA PHE A 29 -9.62 -7.72 17.28
C PHE A 29 -9.56 -6.43 18.10
N TYR A 30 -8.57 -5.58 17.82
CA TYR A 30 -8.42 -4.26 18.43
C TYR A 30 -9.52 -3.29 18.00
N TYR A 31 -9.92 -3.35 16.72
CA TYR A 31 -11.02 -2.55 16.20
C TYR A 31 -12.36 -2.86 16.90
N LYS A 32 -12.64 -4.15 17.13
CA LYS A 32 -13.83 -4.58 17.87
C LYS A 32 -13.87 -4.04 19.31
N GLN A 33 -12.74 -4.10 20.03
CA GLN A 33 -12.66 -3.54 21.38
C GLN A 33 -12.90 -2.02 21.44
N ILE A 34 -12.35 -1.27 20.48
CA ILE A 34 -12.56 0.19 20.42
C ILE A 34 -14.02 0.52 20.15
N LYS A 35 -14.65 -0.22 19.23
CA LYS A 35 -16.07 -0.06 18.89
C LYS A 35 -16.96 -0.35 20.10
N ASP A 36 -16.78 -1.51 20.74
CA ASP A 36 -17.62 -1.95 21.86
C ASP A 36 -17.47 -0.97 23.06
N THR A 37 -16.25 -0.53 23.35
CA THR A 37 -15.98 0.48 24.40
C THR A 37 -16.64 1.82 24.09
N TRP A 38 -16.69 2.23 22.83
CA TRP A 38 -17.30 3.50 22.44
C TRP A 38 -18.83 3.44 22.49
N GLU A 39 -19.43 2.34 22.04
CA GLU A 39 -20.88 2.11 22.10
C GLU A 39 -21.39 2.05 23.55
N ASP A 40 -20.68 1.38 24.46
CA ASP A 40 -21.03 1.32 25.89
C ASP A 40 -20.96 2.70 26.56
N ASN A 41 -19.94 3.50 26.25
CA ASN A 41 -19.80 4.85 26.82
C ASN A 41 -20.89 5.82 26.32
N LEU A 42 -21.30 5.70 25.06
CA LEU A 42 -22.39 6.49 24.50
C LEU A 42 -23.74 6.15 25.15
N LYS A 43 -23.98 4.86 25.42
CA LYS A 43 -25.17 4.41 26.12
C LYS A 43 -25.23 4.98 27.54
N ASN A 44 -24.13 4.87 28.29
CA ASN A 44 -24.05 5.39 29.65
C ASN A 44 -24.25 6.92 29.72
N GLN A 45 -23.70 7.68 28.76
CA GLN A 45 -23.91 9.14 28.71
C GLN A 45 -25.35 9.53 28.40
N LYS A 46 -26.06 8.75 27.59
CA LYS A 46 -27.47 8.99 27.28
C LYS A 46 -28.35 8.77 28.52
N ASP A 47 -28.05 7.72 29.28
CA ASP A 47 -28.76 7.40 30.51
C ASP A 47 -28.50 8.48 31.58
N ASP A 48 -27.25 8.92 31.75
CA ASP A 48 -26.89 10.01 32.68
C ASP A 48 -27.62 11.34 32.37
N ILE A 49 -27.75 11.70 31.08
CA ILE A 49 -28.44 12.92 30.65
C ILE A 49 -29.95 12.81 30.90
N SER A 50 -30.54 11.63 30.65
CA SER A 50 -31.95 11.36 30.94
C SER A 50 -32.24 11.56 32.43
N ASP A 51 -31.42 10.96 33.29
CA ASP A 51 -31.57 11.02 34.75
C ASP A 51 -31.43 12.45 35.29
N ILE A 52 -30.47 13.23 34.77
CA ILE A 52 -30.31 14.65 35.13
C ILE A 52 -31.55 15.46 34.73
N THR A 53 -32.13 15.18 33.55
CA THR A 53 -33.30 15.91 33.03
C THR A 53 -34.56 15.58 33.83
N ASP A 54 -34.74 14.31 34.20
CA ASP A 54 -35.84 13.86 35.05
C ASP A 54 -35.73 14.41 36.47
N GLU A 55 -34.54 14.40 37.06
CA GLU A 55 -34.34 14.94 38.41
C GLU A 55 -34.47 16.47 38.44
N ALA A 56 -33.97 17.18 37.43
CA ALA A 56 -34.19 18.62 37.30
C ALA A 56 -35.68 18.96 37.16
N THR A 57 -36.43 18.15 36.38
CA THR A 57 -37.89 18.30 36.22
C THR A 57 -38.62 18.03 37.54
N LYS A 58 -38.21 17.02 38.30
CA LYS A 58 -38.77 16.67 39.61
C LYS A 58 -38.50 17.74 40.66
N ILE A 59 -37.29 18.30 40.70
CA ILE A 59 -36.93 19.43 41.55
C ILE A 59 -37.80 20.64 41.21
N CYS A 60 -37.95 20.97 39.91
CA CYS A 60 -38.81 22.07 39.48
C CYS A 60 -40.28 21.87 39.89
N ARG A 61 -40.85 20.66 39.71
CA ARG A 61 -42.23 20.36 40.17
C ARG A 61 -42.37 20.46 41.69
N THR A 62 -41.37 20.00 42.44
CA THR A 62 -41.39 20.05 43.91
C THR A 62 -41.36 21.48 44.41
N ILE A 63 -40.53 22.34 43.81
CA ILE A 63 -40.47 23.78 44.11
C ILE A 63 -41.78 24.48 43.72
N LEU A 64 -42.40 24.12 42.60
CA LEU A 64 -43.68 24.69 42.17
C LEU A 64 -44.85 24.27 43.07
N ASN A 65 -44.81 23.06 43.64
CA ASN A 65 -45.89 22.50 44.46
C ASN A 65 -45.78 22.88 45.95
N SER A 66 -44.63 23.35 46.44
CA SER A 66 -44.49 23.83 47.81
C SER A 66 -45.13 25.21 48.00
N LYS A 67 -46.47 25.25 48.03
CA LYS A 67 -47.30 26.46 48.24
C LYS A 67 -47.00 27.23 49.55
N THR A 68 -46.19 26.70 50.44
CA THR A 68 -46.00 27.19 51.81
C THR A 68 -44.80 28.12 52.01
N TYR A 69 -43.93 28.33 51.02
CA TYR A 69 -42.61 28.90 51.32
C TYR A 69 -42.40 30.42 51.12
N PHE A 70 -43.39 31.19 50.66
CA PHE A 70 -43.17 32.64 50.44
C PHE A 70 -44.36 33.50 50.88
N GLY A 71 -44.62 33.50 52.19
CA GLY A 71 -45.35 34.58 52.83
C GLY A 71 -44.47 35.84 52.92
N GLY A 72 -44.64 36.78 51.99
CA GLY A 72 -44.21 38.18 52.20
C GLY A 72 -43.25 38.78 51.15
N TYR A 73 -42.56 37.99 50.33
CA TYR A 73 -41.86 38.55 49.16
C TYR A 73 -42.83 38.62 47.98
N SER A 74 -42.97 39.81 47.38
CA SER A 74 -43.89 40.08 46.27
C SER A 74 -43.80 38.94 45.23
N SER A 75 -44.89 38.19 45.06
CA SER A 75 -45.01 37.03 44.17
C SER A 75 -44.48 37.30 42.76
N TRP A 76 -44.46 38.57 42.35
CA TRP A 76 -43.99 39.06 41.08
C TRP A 76 -42.49 38.78 40.79
N ASN A 77 -41.60 38.98 41.75
CA ASN A 77 -40.15 38.79 41.51
C ASN A 77 -39.76 37.31 41.42
N PHE A 78 -40.41 36.45 42.22
CA PHE A 78 -40.18 35.00 42.18
C PHE A 78 -40.72 34.40 40.87
N ASN A 79 -41.91 34.82 40.43
CA ASN A 79 -42.50 34.36 39.17
C ASN A 79 -41.61 34.77 37.98
N ARG A 80 -40.99 35.95 38.02
CA ARG A 80 -40.04 36.40 36.99
C ARG A 80 -38.76 35.57 36.95
N ILE A 81 -38.25 35.08 38.09
CA ILE A 81 -37.09 34.19 38.15
C ILE A 81 -37.45 32.81 37.59
N LEU A 82 -38.60 32.25 37.96
CA LEU A 82 -39.09 30.97 37.44
C LEU A 82 -39.30 30.99 35.93
N VAL A 83 -39.92 32.04 35.38
CA VAL A 83 -40.09 32.20 33.93
C VAL A 83 -38.75 32.25 33.20
N ARG A 84 -37.74 32.92 33.77
CA ARG A 84 -36.38 32.96 33.18
C ARG A 84 -35.67 31.61 33.26
N LEU A 85 -35.79 30.89 34.36
CA LEU A 85 -35.22 29.56 34.51
C LEU A 85 -35.88 28.57 33.55
N ASN A 86 -37.21 28.64 33.41
CA ASN A 86 -37.93 27.78 32.48
C ASN A 86 -37.54 28.10 31.03
N SER A 87 -37.53 29.37 30.63
CA SER A 87 -37.07 29.80 29.30
C SER A 87 -35.64 29.34 29.01
N SER A 88 -34.73 29.47 29.98
CA SER A 88 -33.35 29.00 29.81
C SER A 88 -33.28 27.48 29.71
N ALA A 89 -34.06 26.73 30.49
CA ALA A 89 -34.12 25.28 30.40
C ALA A 89 -34.64 24.83 29.03
N THR A 90 -35.68 25.48 28.50
CA THR A 90 -36.21 25.19 27.15
C THR A 90 -35.16 25.46 26.06
N GLU A 91 -34.42 26.56 26.16
CA GLU A 91 -33.30 26.84 25.24
C GLU A 91 -32.19 25.78 25.32
N TYR A 92 -31.86 25.30 26.53
CA TYR A 92 -30.88 24.23 26.70
C TYR A 92 -31.35 22.90 26.12
N VAL A 93 -32.62 22.53 26.30
CA VAL A 93 -33.21 21.31 25.72
C VAL A 93 -33.11 21.36 24.19
N VAL A 94 -33.50 22.48 23.56
CA VAL A 94 -33.39 22.65 22.11
C VAL A 94 -31.94 22.54 21.61
N LEU A 95 -30.96 23.07 22.36
CA LEU A 95 -29.54 22.94 22.02
C LEU A 95 -29.03 21.49 22.15
N ILE A 96 -29.50 20.75 23.17
CA ILE A 96 -29.17 19.35 23.37
C ILE A 96 -29.76 18.50 22.25
N ASP A 97 -31.03 18.70 21.91
CA ASP A 97 -31.70 17.97 20.83
C ASP A 97 -30.98 18.18 19.49
N LYS A 98 -30.62 19.44 19.18
CA LYS A 98 -29.86 19.76 17.97
C LYS A 98 -28.49 19.07 17.95
N ALA A 99 -27.78 19.05 19.08
CA ALA A 99 -26.49 18.36 19.17
C ALA A 99 -26.66 16.84 19.01
N VAL A 100 -27.69 16.24 19.61
CA VAL A 100 -28.00 14.82 19.48
C VAL A 100 -28.31 14.45 18.03
N GLU A 101 -29.11 15.26 17.31
CA GLU A 101 -29.39 15.05 15.89
C GLU A 101 -28.12 15.12 15.02
N GLU A 102 -27.25 16.09 15.29
CA GLU A 102 -25.98 16.24 14.56
C GLU A 102 -25.06 15.03 14.81
N TYR A 103 -24.93 14.58 16.06
CA TYR A 103 -24.19 13.37 16.40
C TYR A 103 -24.79 12.11 15.76
N GLN A 104 -26.12 11.99 15.69
CA GLN A 104 -26.77 10.85 15.03
C GLN A 104 -26.47 10.82 13.53
N LYS A 105 -26.45 11.99 12.87
CA LYS A 105 -26.08 12.09 11.45
C LYS A 105 -24.63 11.67 11.22
N GLU A 106 -23.70 12.16 12.04
CA GLU A 106 -22.29 11.74 11.97
C GLU A 106 -22.14 10.22 12.19
N LEU A 107 -22.86 9.66 13.16
CA LEU A 107 -22.81 8.24 13.47
C LEU A 107 -23.32 7.36 12.32
N VAL A 108 -24.36 7.79 11.59
CA VAL A 108 -24.85 7.12 10.38
C VAL A 108 -23.82 7.20 9.25
N ALA A 109 -23.20 8.37 9.04
CA ALA A 109 -22.16 8.54 8.04
C ALA A 109 -20.94 7.64 8.31
N VAL A 110 -20.45 7.62 9.56
CA VAL A 110 -19.34 6.75 9.97
C VAL A 110 -19.69 5.28 9.79
N LYS A 111 -20.92 4.85 10.10
CA LYS A 111 -21.37 3.47 9.85
C LYS A 111 -21.38 3.11 8.36
N ALA A 112 -21.77 4.05 7.50
CA ALA A 112 -21.76 3.85 6.05
C ALA A 112 -20.33 3.75 5.49
N GLU A 113 -19.42 4.64 5.92
CA GLU A 113 -18.00 4.57 5.57
C GLU A 113 -17.37 3.26 6.04
N LEU A 114 -17.70 2.83 7.25
CA LEU A 114 -17.21 1.56 7.79
C LEU A 114 -17.66 0.37 6.96
N LYS A 115 -18.94 0.35 6.58
CA LYS A 115 -19.47 -0.70 5.71
C LYS A 115 -18.73 -0.73 4.39
N ASN A 116 -18.48 0.44 3.78
CA ASN A 116 -17.73 0.53 2.53
C ASN A 116 -16.28 0.04 2.69
N TYR A 117 -15.61 0.38 3.79
CA TYR A 117 -14.26 -0.09 4.08
C TYR A 117 -14.23 -1.62 4.26
N LYS A 118 -15.22 -2.19 4.95
CA LYS A 118 -15.37 -3.63 5.11
C LYS A 118 -15.61 -4.33 3.78
N ASP A 119 -16.54 -3.82 2.97
CA ASP A 119 -16.86 -4.37 1.65
C ASP A 119 -15.62 -4.32 0.73
N THR A 120 -14.84 -3.24 0.81
CA THR A 120 -13.55 -3.11 0.10
C THR A 120 -12.51 -4.10 0.62
N TRP A 121 -12.36 -4.24 1.94
CA TRP A 121 -11.42 -5.19 2.53
C TRP A 121 -11.76 -6.63 2.17
N ASP A 122 -13.04 -6.99 2.23
CA ASP A 122 -13.57 -8.32 1.90
C ASP A 122 -13.49 -8.61 0.38
N SER A 123 -13.22 -7.61 -0.47
CA SER A 123 -12.92 -7.82 -1.90
C SER A 123 -11.43 -8.02 -2.21
N HIS A 124 -10.52 -7.64 -1.30
CA HIS A 124 -9.07 -7.89 -1.40
C HIS A 124 -8.55 -9.29 -0.96
N PRO A 125 -9.32 -10.25 -0.42
CA PRO A 125 -8.80 -11.58 -0.08
C PRO A 125 -8.23 -12.32 -1.28
N THR A 126 -8.80 -12.07 -2.46
CA THR A 126 -8.37 -12.63 -3.74
C THR A 126 -6.94 -12.25 -4.08
N ASP A 127 -6.53 -11.01 -3.81
CA ASP A 127 -5.18 -10.56 -4.11
C ASP A 127 -4.16 -11.20 -3.18
N TYR A 128 -4.49 -11.37 -1.89
CA TYR A 128 -3.56 -11.99 -0.94
C TYR A 128 -3.37 -13.48 -1.20
N THR A 129 -4.45 -14.22 -1.49
CA THR A 129 -4.33 -15.65 -1.82
C THR A 129 -3.60 -15.87 -3.13
N THR A 130 -3.87 -15.06 -4.15
CA THR A 130 -3.13 -15.10 -5.42
C THR A 130 -1.67 -14.74 -5.25
N ILE A 131 -1.33 -13.66 -4.54
CA ILE A 131 0.07 -13.29 -4.25
C ILE A 131 0.80 -14.38 -3.47
N LYS A 132 0.11 -15.03 -2.52
CA LYS A 132 0.68 -16.15 -1.76
C LYS A 132 0.96 -17.36 -2.66
N GLN A 133 0.04 -17.69 -3.57
CA GLN A 133 0.23 -18.74 -4.56
C GLN A 133 1.39 -18.42 -5.51
N GLU A 134 1.43 -17.21 -6.08
CA GLU A 134 2.53 -16.77 -6.97
C GLU A 134 3.89 -16.84 -6.28
N ARG A 135 3.96 -16.42 -5.01
CA ARG A 135 5.19 -16.53 -4.20
C ARG A 135 5.61 -17.99 -4.02
N ASP A 136 4.68 -18.88 -3.71
CA ASP A 136 4.97 -20.30 -3.49
C ASP A 136 5.43 -20.97 -4.79
N ASP A 137 4.82 -20.63 -5.93
CA ASP A 137 5.23 -21.09 -7.26
C ASP A 137 6.64 -20.60 -7.63
N LEU A 138 6.93 -19.32 -7.40
CA LEU A 138 8.27 -18.76 -7.64
C LEU A 138 9.34 -19.41 -6.75
N GLN A 139 8.99 -19.75 -5.50
CA GLN A 139 9.91 -20.45 -4.60
C GLN A 139 10.23 -21.86 -5.11
N ILE A 140 9.24 -22.57 -5.67
CA ILE A 140 9.46 -23.87 -6.32
C ILE A 140 10.36 -23.71 -7.55
N GLN A 141 10.09 -22.74 -8.43
CA GLN A 141 10.92 -22.49 -9.62
C GLN A 141 12.38 -22.17 -9.25
N LYS A 142 12.59 -21.34 -8.22
CA LYS A 142 13.93 -21.01 -7.72
C LYS A 142 14.67 -22.25 -7.23
N ASN A 143 13.99 -23.12 -6.48
CA ASN A 143 14.59 -24.36 -5.98
C ASN A 143 14.98 -25.29 -7.14
N ASN A 144 14.13 -25.42 -8.16
CA ASN A 144 14.41 -26.22 -9.35
C ASN A 144 15.62 -25.67 -10.13
N LEU A 145 15.66 -24.37 -10.39
CA LEU A 145 16.81 -23.72 -11.07
C LEU A 145 18.11 -23.86 -10.27
N THR A 146 18.02 -23.83 -8.94
CA THR A 146 19.18 -24.04 -8.06
C THR A 146 19.68 -25.48 -8.17
N ALA A 147 18.78 -26.46 -8.15
CA ALA A 147 19.13 -27.87 -8.33
C ALA A 147 19.72 -28.13 -9.73
N GLU A 148 19.15 -27.55 -10.78
CA GLU A 148 19.67 -27.66 -12.14
C GLU A 148 21.06 -27.04 -12.27
N ARG A 149 21.28 -25.84 -11.72
CA ARG A 149 22.61 -25.22 -11.66
C ARG A 149 23.62 -26.11 -10.95
N ASP A 150 23.25 -26.68 -9.80
CA ASP A 150 24.14 -27.52 -9.01
C ASP A 150 24.44 -28.84 -9.74
N HIS A 151 23.43 -29.41 -10.40
CA HIS A 151 23.60 -30.57 -11.27
C HIS A 151 24.53 -30.28 -12.46
N LEU A 152 24.34 -29.14 -13.14
CA LEU A 152 25.22 -28.72 -14.22
C LEU A 152 26.64 -28.46 -13.72
N LYS A 153 26.80 -27.91 -12.51
CA LYS A 153 28.11 -27.70 -11.87
C LYS A 153 28.82 -29.03 -11.57
N GLU A 154 28.06 -30.04 -11.16
CA GLU A 154 28.56 -31.41 -10.95
C GLU A 154 28.88 -32.12 -12.26
N GLN A 155 28.06 -31.96 -13.31
CA GLN A 155 28.35 -32.49 -14.66
C GLN A 155 29.57 -31.82 -15.30
N LEU A 156 29.73 -30.51 -15.08
CA LEU A 156 30.96 -29.77 -15.40
C LEU A 156 32.13 -30.18 -14.50
N GLY A 157 31.89 -31.08 -13.55
CA GLY A 157 32.88 -32.01 -13.03
C GLY A 157 33.84 -31.40 -12.03
N GLY A 158 33.49 -30.30 -11.34
CA GLY A 158 34.47 -29.65 -10.48
C GLY A 158 35.80 -29.34 -11.20
N LYS A 159 35.81 -29.32 -12.55
CA LYS A 159 36.94 -28.94 -13.40
C LYS A 159 37.03 -27.41 -13.37
N THR A 160 37.07 -26.85 -12.18
CA THR A 160 37.32 -25.44 -11.92
C THR A 160 38.76 -25.07 -12.20
N ASN A 161 39.63 -26.04 -12.47
CA ASN A 161 40.91 -25.73 -13.07
C ASN A 161 40.69 -25.55 -14.57
N TYR A 162 40.27 -24.34 -14.94
CA TYR A 162 40.32 -23.84 -16.32
C TYR A 162 41.65 -24.23 -16.99
N ASP A 163 42.73 -24.29 -16.21
CA ASP A 163 44.06 -24.73 -16.63
C ASP A 163 44.12 -26.22 -17.02
N GLU A 164 43.40 -27.12 -16.36
CA GLU A 164 43.33 -28.55 -16.74
C GLU A 164 42.55 -28.76 -18.04
N ILE A 165 41.40 -28.09 -18.18
CA ILE A 165 40.64 -28.13 -19.44
C ILE A 165 41.47 -27.51 -20.57
N LYS A 166 42.14 -26.39 -20.31
CA LYS A 166 43.04 -25.74 -21.28
C LYS A 166 44.21 -26.64 -21.64
N GLN A 167 44.75 -27.42 -20.70
CA GLN A 167 45.83 -28.37 -20.93
C GLN A 167 45.36 -29.59 -21.74
N ASP A 168 44.19 -30.15 -21.43
CA ASP A 168 43.59 -31.27 -22.19
C ASP A 168 43.28 -30.86 -23.64
N ILE A 169 42.68 -29.70 -23.85
CA ILE A 169 42.43 -29.15 -25.20
C ILE A 169 43.75 -28.93 -25.94
N SER A 170 44.78 -28.42 -25.27
CA SER A 170 46.10 -28.20 -25.87
C SER A 170 46.74 -29.52 -26.31
N LYS A 171 46.66 -30.57 -25.49
CA LYS A 171 47.15 -31.93 -25.82
C LYS A 171 46.39 -32.54 -26.99
N GLN A 172 45.06 -32.39 -27.01
CA GLN A 172 44.20 -32.87 -28.09
C GLN A 172 44.57 -32.20 -29.42
N ILE A 173 44.71 -30.87 -29.45
CA ILE A 173 45.10 -30.12 -30.65
C ILE A 173 46.48 -30.55 -31.17
N ILE A 174 47.46 -30.71 -30.28
CA ILE A 174 48.81 -31.17 -30.67
C ILE A 174 48.76 -32.56 -31.30
N THR A 175 48.01 -33.48 -30.69
CA THR A 175 47.87 -34.87 -31.15
C THR A 175 47.14 -34.96 -32.48
N ASP A 176 45.97 -34.33 -32.59
CA ASP A 176 45.09 -34.44 -33.75
C ASP A 176 45.64 -33.69 -34.97
N SER A 177 46.35 -32.57 -34.74
CA SER A 177 46.95 -31.77 -35.81
C SER A 177 48.38 -32.18 -36.15
N GLY A 178 48.93 -33.21 -35.50
CA GLY A 178 50.31 -33.69 -35.73
C GLY A 178 51.38 -32.61 -35.51
N LEU A 179 51.11 -31.63 -34.64
CA LEU A 179 52.06 -30.55 -34.40
C LEU A 179 53.29 -31.13 -33.71
N SER A 180 54.48 -30.87 -34.26
CA SER A 180 55.76 -31.28 -33.63
C SER A 180 56.08 -30.40 -32.41
N LEU A 181 55.18 -30.38 -31.43
CA LEU A 181 55.23 -29.62 -30.19
C LEU A 181 55.18 -30.58 -28.99
N ASP A 182 55.77 -30.19 -27.88
CA ASP A 182 55.68 -30.94 -26.61
C ASP A 182 54.25 -30.89 -26.07
N GLN A 183 53.77 -31.97 -25.44
CA GLN A 183 52.40 -32.03 -24.89
C GLN A 183 52.11 -31.01 -23.77
N ASN A 184 53.15 -30.37 -23.22
CA ASN A 184 53.01 -29.27 -22.24
C ASN A 184 53.22 -27.89 -22.87
N SER A 185 53.26 -27.79 -24.20
CA SER A 185 53.38 -26.50 -24.90
C SER A 185 52.19 -25.61 -24.53
N THR A 186 52.47 -24.32 -24.32
CA THR A 186 51.41 -23.37 -23.96
C THR A 186 50.50 -23.11 -25.16
N PHE A 187 49.28 -22.67 -24.89
CA PHE A 187 48.30 -22.34 -25.92
C PHE A 187 48.83 -21.31 -26.93
N GLU A 188 49.64 -20.36 -26.46
CA GLU A 188 50.29 -19.33 -27.27
C GLU A 188 51.33 -19.91 -28.24
N GLN A 189 52.07 -20.94 -27.80
CA GLN A 189 53.03 -21.66 -28.66
C GLN A 189 52.32 -22.46 -29.73
N ILE A 190 51.20 -23.10 -29.38
CA ILE A 190 50.33 -23.82 -30.31
C ILE A 190 49.78 -22.86 -31.36
N ILE A 191 49.23 -21.70 -30.94
CA ILE A 191 48.74 -20.66 -31.86
C ILE A 191 49.85 -20.15 -32.77
N ALA A 192 51.06 -19.91 -32.25
CA ALA A 192 52.18 -19.44 -33.04
C ALA A 192 52.56 -20.46 -34.13
N LYS A 193 52.56 -21.75 -33.81
CA LYS A 193 52.86 -22.82 -34.76
C LYS A 193 51.78 -22.98 -35.83
N ILE A 194 50.50 -22.92 -35.44
CA ILE A 194 49.38 -22.92 -36.39
C ILE A 194 49.49 -21.72 -37.35
N LYS A 195 49.82 -20.52 -36.85
CA LYS A 195 50.03 -19.33 -37.69
C LYS A 195 51.23 -19.47 -38.63
N GLU A 196 52.28 -20.16 -38.22
CA GLU A 196 53.44 -20.46 -39.07
C GLU A 196 53.06 -21.43 -40.20
N LEU A 197 52.30 -22.47 -39.89
CA LEU A 197 51.80 -23.44 -40.87
C LEU A 197 50.85 -22.77 -41.88
N ILE A 198 49.97 -21.87 -41.43
CA ILE A 198 49.08 -21.09 -42.30
C ILE A 198 49.85 -20.13 -43.23
N LYS A 199 51.05 -19.68 -42.84
CA LYS A 199 51.89 -18.81 -43.69
C LYS A 199 52.66 -19.56 -44.77
N GLN A 200 52.70 -20.89 -44.72
CA GLN A 200 53.25 -21.67 -45.82
C GLN A 200 52.31 -21.58 -47.03
N PRO A 201 52.81 -21.49 -48.27
CA PRO A 201 52.00 -21.26 -49.47
C PRO A 201 51.05 -22.44 -49.74
N ASP A 202 49.85 -22.34 -49.17
CA ASP A 202 48.47 -22.65 -49.62
C ASP A 202 48.20 -23.83 -50.58
N ASN A 203 49.07 -24.85 -50.66
CA ASN A 203 48.96 -25.86 -51.72
C ASN A 203 48.80 -27.31 -51.27
N THR A 204 48.09 -27.55 -50.17
CA THR A 204 47.71 -28.91 -49.77
C THR A 204 46.21 -29.06 -49.58
N ARG A 205 45.72 -30.17 -50.15
CA ARG A 205 44.33 -30.66 -50.17
C ARG A 205 43.64 -30.64 -48.79
N GLU A 206 44.42 -30.76 -47.71
CA GLU A 206 43.96 -30.69 -46.32
C GLU A 206 43.35 -29.33 -45.94
N MET A 207 43.85 -28.22 -46.49
CA MET A 207 43.26 -26.88 -46.23
C MET A 207 41.91 -26.68 -46.94
N ALA A 208 41.67 -27.39 -48.04
CA ALA A 208 40.37 -27.39 -48.70
C ALA A 208 39.33 -28.18 -47.89
N ASP A 209 39.72 -29.35 -47.37
CA ASP A 209 38.84 -30.18 -46.53
C ASP A 209 38.49 -29.50 -45.20
N LEU A 210 39.45 -28.82 -44.55
CA LEU A 210 39.20 -28.05 -43.34
C LEU A 210 38.27 -26.85 -43.59
N ARG A 211 38.42 -26.14 -44.71
CA ARG A 211 37.47 -25.07 -45.10
C ARG A 211 36.07 -25.63 -45.35
N GLN A 212 35.97 -26.81 -45.94
CA GLN A 212 34.68 -27.44 -46.19
C GLN A 212 33.99 -27.88 -44.88
N GLN A 213 34.75 -28.40 -43.91
CA GLN A 213 34.24 -28.70 -42.57
C GLN A 213 33.78 -27.46 -41.81
N ILE A 214 34.57 -26.38 -41.82
CA ILE A 214 34.19 -25.10 -41.18
C ILE A 214 32.89 -24.58 -41.79
N THR A 215 32.76 -24.62 -43.12
CA THR A 215 31.54 -24.17 -43.82
C THR A 215 30.33 -25.03 -43.44
N ALA A 216 30.48 -26.35 -43.32
CA ALA A 216 29.40 -27.24 -42.89
C ALA A 216 28.98 -27.01 -41.42
N GLN A 217 29.94 -26.71 -40.54
CA GLN A 217 29.65 -26.38 -39.14
C GLN A 217 28.95 -25.03 -39.01
N ASP A 218 29.38 -24.01 -39.78
CA ASP A 218 28.72 -22.71 -39.82
C ASP A 218 27.27 -22.81 -40.33
N GLN A 219 27.00 -23.66 -41.32
CA GLN A 219 25.64 -23.98 -41.77
C GLN A 219 24.80 -24.59 -40.64
N THR A 220 25.37 -25.54 -39.91
CA THR A 220 24.70 -26.23 -38.79
C THR A 220 24.39 -25.25 -37.65
N ILE A 221 25.32 -24.36 -37.32
CA ILE A 221 25.12 -23.31 -36.33
C ILE A 221 24.06 -22.30 -36.79
N ALA A 222 24.02 -21.96 -38.08
CA ALA A 222 22.99 -21.08 -38.62
C ALA A 222 21.58 -21.71 -38.56
N ASP A 223 21.47 -23.01 -38.80
CA ASP A 223 20.21 -23.74 -38.67
C ASP A 223 19.76 -23.92 -37.22
N LEU A 224 20.70 -24.13 -36.28
CA LEU A 224 20.41 -24.14 -34.83
C LEU A 224 20.08 -22.73 -34.28
N ARG A 225 20.57 -21.66 -34.93
CA ARG A 225 20.27 -20.27 -34.58
C ARG A 225 18.97 -19.74 -35.18
N LYS A 226 18.33 -20.46 -36.10
CA LYS A 226 16.95 -20.14 -36.48
C LYS A 226 16.10 -20.38 -35.23
N PRO A 227 15.47 -19.34 -34.66
CA PRO A 227 14.63 -19.54 -33.50
C PRO A 227 13.54 -20.54 -33.90
N ASN A 228 13.49 -21.68 -33.18
CA ASN A 228 12.42 -22.64 -33.36
C ASN A 228 11.10 -21.87 -33.28
N GLU A 229 10.28 -21.96 -34.32
CA GLU A 229 9.00 -21.26 -34.47
C GLU A 229 8.13 -21.39 -33.22
N GLN A 230 8.27 -22.50 -32.50
CA GLN A 230 7.67 -22.73 -31.19
C GLN A 230 8.06 -21.68 -30.13
N VAL A 231 9.35 -21.36 -29.98
CA VAL A 231 9.85 -20.38 -29.00
C VAL A 231 9.35 -18.98 -29.33
N MET A 232 9.31 -18.64 -30.62
CA MET A 232 8.72 -17.37 -31.07
C MET A 232 7.23 -17.28 -30.72
N ASN A 233 6.47 -18.36 -30.93
CA ASN A 233 5.04 -18.39 -30.65
C ASN A 233 4.74 -18.34 -29.13
N GLU A 234 5.50 -19.06 -28.31
CA GLU A 234 5.39 -18.99 -26.85
C GLU A 234 5.66 -17.58 -26.32
N LEU A 235 6.66 -16.89 -26.86
CA LEU A 235 6.98 -15.53 -26.45
C LEU A 235 5.92 -14.52 -26.93
N LYS A 236 5.35 -14.71 -28.13
CA LYS A 236 4.20 -13.91 -28.61
C LYS A 236 2.99 -14.02 -27.68
N GLU A 237 2.68 -15.23 -27.20
CA GLU A 237 1.57 -15.43 -26.25
C GLU A 237 1.85 -14.80 -24.88
N LYS A 238 3.08 -14.90 -24.35
CA LYS A 238 3.45 -14.21 -23.10
C LYS A 238 3.29 -12.69 -23.19
N ILE A 239 3.71 -12.11 -24.32
CA ILE A 239 3.55 -10.68 -24.63
C ILE A 239 2.06 -10.31 -24.64
N LYS A 240 1.21 -11.14 -25.26
CA LYS A 240 -0.24 -10.94 -25.34
C LYS A 240 -0.90 -10.93 -23.97
N VAL A 241 -0.57 -11.89 -23.12
CA VAL A 241 -1.08 -11.95 -21.73
C VAL A 241 -0.65 -10.72 -20.92
N SER A 242 0.61 -10.30 -21.05
CA SER A 242 1.15 -9.15 -20.30
C SER A 242 0.49 -7.83 -20.74
N TRP A 243 0.26 -7.65 -22.04
CA TRP A 243 -0.44 -6.48 -22.60
C TRP A 243 -1.90 -6.38 -22.12
N GLN A 244 -2.60 -7.51 -22.04
CA GLN A 244 -3.97 -7.54 -21.53
C GLN A 244 -4.05 -7.14 -20.06
N LYS A 245 -3.10 -7.58 -19.22
CA LYS A 245 -3.04 -7.21 -17.79
C LYS A 245 -2.89 -5.71 -17.58
N ILE A 246 -2.13 -5.03 -18.45
CA ILE A 246 -1.98 -3.56 -18.37
C ILE A 246 -3.17 -2.79 -18.95
N GLY A 247 -4.15 -3.46 -19.56
CA GLY A 247 -5.40 -2.85 -20.04
C GLY A 247 -5.19 -1.89 -21.21
N LEU A 248 -4.18 -2.15 -22.04
CA LEU A 248 -3.96 -1.42 -23.29
C LEU A 248 -4.84 -1.99 -24.41
N ASN A 249 -5.06 -1.20 -25.46
CA ASN A 249 -5.91 -1.61 -26.58
C ASN A 249 -5.27 -2.76 -27.37
N ASN A 250 -6.02 -3.85 -27.58
CA ASN A 250 -5.54 -5.04 -28.29
C ASN A 250 -5.20 -4.74 -29.77
N SER A 251 -5.85 -3.74 -30.40
CA SER A 251 -5.60 -3.44 -31.81
C SER A 251 -4.17 -2.96 -32.09
N GLU A 252 -3.56 -2.25 -31.15
CA GLU A 252 -2.20 -1.70 -31.28
C GLU A 252 -1.13 -2.77 -31.04
N LEU A 253 -1.43 -3.72 -30.14
CA LEU A 253 -0.61 -4.89 -29.92
C LEU A 253 -0.63 -5.82 -31.14
N GLU A 254 -1.81 -6.13 -31.68
CA GLU A 254 -1.90 -7.03 -32.83
C GLU A 254 -1.15 -6.48 -34.04
N LYS A 255 -1.22 -5.15 -34.25
CA LYS A 255 -0.41 -4.47 -35.26
C LYS A 255 1.09 -4.67 -34.98
N SER A 256 1.54 -4.35 -33.76
CA SER A 256 2.95 -4.47 -33.37
C SER A 256 3.47 -5.90 -33.49
N LEU A 257 2.70 -6.91 -33.06
CA LEU A 257 3.02 -8.34 -33.15
C LEU A 257 3.10 -8.85 -34.60
N SER A 258 2.27 -8.31 -35.49
CA SER A 258 2.27 -8.66 -36.92
C SER A 258 3.50 -8.10 -37.67
N GLU A 259 4.08 -7.01 -37.17
CA GLU A 259 5.29 -6.39 -37.72
C GLU A 259 6.59 -7.06 -37.23
N VAL A 260 6.54 -7.90 -36.19
CA VAL A 260 7.74 -8.58 -35.65
C VAL A 260 8.15 -9.77 -36.51
N GLN A 261 9.33 -9.68 -37.13
CA GLN A 261 9.91 -10.75 -37.97
C GLN A 261 11.09 -11.48 -37.30
N THR A 262 11.64 -10.92 -36.22
CA THR A 262 12.83 -11.44 -35.56
C THR A 262 12.62 -11.61 -34.06
N TYR A 263 13.37 -12.54 -33.45
CA TYR A 263 13.33 -12.76 -32.00
C TYR A 263 13.77 -11.52 -31.20
N GLN A 264 14.76 -10.78 -31.71
CA GLN A 264 15.26 -9.58 -31.04
C GLN A 264 14.18 -8.48 -30.94
N GLN A 265 13.43 -8.24 -32.01
CA GLN A 265 12.30 -7.31 -32.00
C GLN A 265 11.20 -7.74 -31.02
N LEU A 266 11.03 -9.06 -30.81
CA LEU A 266 10.05 -9.59 -29.86
C LEU A 266 10.48 -9.37 -28.41
N LEU A 267 11.77 -9.56 -28.12
CA LEU A 267 12.40 -9.20 -26.84
C LEU A 267 12.29 -7.70 -26.54
N ASP A 268 12.56 -6.85 -27.53
CA ASP A 268 12.46 -5.40 -27.37
C ASP A 268 11.01 -4.97 -27.05
N LEU A 269 10.03 -5.63 -27.68
CA LEU A 269 8.60 -5.43 -27.40
C LEU A 269 8.25 -5.86 -25.96
N GLU A 270 8.73 -7.02 -25.52
CA GLU A 270 8.53 -7.51 -24.14
C GLU A 270 9.11 -6.54 -23.10
N GLN A 271 10.32 -6.04 -23.34
CA GLN A 271 10.96 -5.06 -22.46
C GLN A 271 10.17 -3.74 -22.38
N LYS A 272 9.64 -3.27 -23.51
CA LYS A 272 8.78 -2.07 -23.55
C LYS A 272 7.54 -2.25 -22.68
N ILE A 273 6.88 -3.41 -22.77
CA ILE A 273 5.68 -3.74 -21.98
C ILE A 273 6.00 -3.76 -20.48
N MET A 274 7.10 -4.40 -20.09
CA MET A 274 7.53 -4.44 -18.69
C MET A 274 7.78 -3.03 -18.14
N LYS A 275 8.37 -2.15 -18.94
CA LYS A 275 8.60 -0.76 -18.55
C LYS A 275 7.29 0.00 -18.34
N GLU A 276 6.35 -0.09 -19.28
CA GLU A 276 5.03 0.55 -19.16
C GLU A 276 4.24 0.01 -17.96
N GLU A 277 4.32 -1.30 -17.67
CA GLU A 277 3.70 -1.89 -16.48
C GLU A 277 4.28 -1.30 -15.18
N GLN A 278 5.60 -1.15 -15.11
CA GLN A 278 6.26 -0.55 -13.95
C GLN A 278 5.85 0.91 -13.76
N GLU A 279 5.82 1.70 -14.83
CA GLU A 279 5.39 3.10 -14.80
C GLU A 279 3.94 3.24 -14.31
N LYS A 280 3.05 2.36 -14.77
CA LYS A 280 1.64 2.33 -14.32
C LYS A 280 1.51 1.97 -12.84
N LYS A 281 2.28 0.99 -12.36
CA LYS A 281 2.34 0.64 -10.92
C LYS A 281 2.85 1.81 -10.08
N GLN A 282 3.90 2.51 -10.54
CA GLN A 282 4.41 3.69 -9.87
C GLN A 282 3.39 4.84 -9.83
N SER A 283 2.68 5.11 -10.94
CA SER A 283 1.64 6.13 -10.99
C SER A 283 0.53 5.83 -9.98
N ARG A 284 0.02 4.59 -9.95
CA ARG A 284 -1.02 4.18 -8.97
C ARG A 284 -0.54 4.39 -7.53
N GLN A 285 0.72 4.06 -7.25
CA GLN A 285 1.29 4.25 -5.92
C GLN A 285 1.40 5.74 -5.56
N GLN A 286 1.77 6.59 -6.51
CA GLN A 286 1.80 8.05 -6.32
C GLN A 286 0.40 8.63 -6.08
N ASP A 287 -0.61 8.16 -6.81
CA ASP A 287 -2.00 8.60 -6.64
C ASP A 287 -2.54 8.20 -5.26
N LEU A 288 -2.24 6.98 -4.80
CA LEU A 288 -2.56 6.54 -3.44
C LEU A 288 -1.88 7.42 -2.38
N GLN A 289 -0.61 7.79 -2.59
CA GLN A 289 0.08 8.71 -1.69
C GLN A 289 -0.51 10.12 -1.69
N ARG A 290 -0.95 10.63 -2.85
CA ARG A 290 -1.64 11.93 -2.96
C ARG A 290 -2.99 11.89 -2.24
N ASN A 291 -3.78 10.85 -2.44
CA ASN A 291 -5.06 10.67 -1.78
C ASN A 291 -4.90 10.56 -0.26
N ASN A 292 -3.90 9.81 0.22
CA ASN A 292 -3.59 9.71 1.64
C ASN A 292 -3.14 11.07 2.22
N ARG A 293 -2.32 11.85 1.50
CA ARG A 293 -1.96 13.21 1.92
C ARG A 293 -3.18 14.14 1.99
N ASN A 294 -4.04 14.12 0.98
CA ASN A 294 -5.26 14.93 0.97
C ASN A 294 -6.19 14.57 2.12
N LEU A 295 -6.33 13.27 2.43
CA LEU A 295 -7.11 12.80 3.57
C LEU A 295 -6.52 13.28 4.92
N LYS A 296 -5.19 13.23 5.08
CA LYS A 296 -4.50 13.77 6.27
C LYS A 296 -4.69 15.28 6.41
N ILE A 297 -4.59 16.03 5.31
CA ILE A 297 -4.82 17.50 5.30
C ILE A 297 -6.27 17.81 5.67
N GLY A 298 -7.23 17.07 5.12
CA GLY A 298 -8.64 17.18 5.47
C GLY A 298 -8.88 16.98 6.98
N LEU A 299 -8.33 15.91 7.55
CA LEU A 299 -8.40 15.62 8.99
C LEU A 299 -7.81 16.75 9.85
N VAL A 300 -6.67 17.31 9.47
CA VAL A 300 -6.04 18.42 10.20
C VAL A 300 -6.91 19.68 10.14
N SER A 301 -7.51 20.00 9.00
CA SER A 301 -8.37 21.18 8.85
C SER A 301 -9.61 21.11 9.75
N VAL A 302 -10.24 19.94 9.85
CA VAL A 302 -11.41 19.70 10.72
C VAL A 302 -11.03 19.87 12.20
N LEU A 303 -9.87 19.39 12.62
CA LEU A 303 -9.38 19.57 14.00
C LEU A 303 -9.13 21.06 14.34
N ILE A 304 -8.61 21.83 13.40
CA ILE A 304 -8.37 23.27 13.58
C ILE A 304 -9.70 24.03 13.72
N ILE A 305 -10.70 23.72 12.89
CA ILE A 305 -12.03 24.34 12.98
C ILE A 305 -12.67 24.04 14.35
N MET A 306 -12.61 22.78 14.80
CA MET A 306 -13.11 22.41 16.13
C MET A 306 -12.41 23.19 17.26
N ALA A 307 -11.08 23.35 17.19
CA ALA A 307 -10.33 24.11 18.18
C ALA A 307 -10.74 25.59 18.22
N MET A 308 -10.98 26.21 17.06
CA MET A 308 -11.46 27.59 16.98
C MET A 308 -12.86 27.76 17.57
N VAL A 309 -13.80 26.86 17.26
CA VAL A 309 -15.16 26.89 17.81
C VAL A 309 -15.12 26.77 19.33
N VAL A 310 -14.35 25.82 19.85
CA VAL A 310 -14.19 25.63 21.29
C VAL A 310 -13.54 26.85 21.95
N GLY A 311 -12.48 27.40 21.34
CA GLY A 311 -11.81 28.62 21.83
C GLY A 311 -12.74 29.83 21.87
N GLY A 312 -13.53 30.03 20.82
CA GLY A 312 -14.53 31.09 20.73
C GLY A 312 -15.59 31.00 21.83
N LEU A 313 -16.10 29.79 22.11
CA LEU A 313 -17.05 29.55 23.20
C LEU A 313 -16.46 29.85 24.58
N VAL A 314 -15.20 29.49 24.82
CA VAL A 314 -14.49 29.80 26.08
C VAL A 314 -14.31 31.30 26.26
N LEU A 315 -13.90 32.02 25.21
CA LEU A 315 -13.74 33.47 25.25
C LEU A 315 -15.08 34.19 25.46
N ALA A 316 -16.14 33.75 24.80
CA ALA A 316 -17.50 34.28 24.99
C ALA A 316 -17.98 34.11 26.44
N LYS A 317 -17.75 32.93 27.05
CA LYS A 317 -18.04 32.70 28.48
C LYS A 317 -17.23 33.63 29.39
N LYS A 318 -15.95 33.87 29.08
CA LYS A 318 -15.09 34.77 29.87
C LYS A 318 -15.55 36.22 29.77
N LYS A 319 -16.00 36.67 28.59
CA LYS A 319 -16.54 38.03 28.36
C LYS A 319 -17.85 38.26 29.12
N LYS A 320 -18.77 37.29 29.13
CA LYS A 320 -20.01 37.35 29.94
C LYS A 320 -19.71 37.53 31.43
N LYS A 321 -18.73 36.78 31.99
CA LYS A 321 -18.32 36.94 33.40
C LYS A 321 -17.73 38.31 33.70
N LYS A 322 -16.96 38.89 32.77
CA LYS A 322 -16.35 40.22 32.95
C LYS A 322 -17.42 41.31 33.00
N ASN A 323 -18.41 41.26 32.09
CA ASN A 323 -19.52 42.21 32.09
C ASN A 323 -20.37 42.11 33.37
N HIS A 324 -20.62 40.90 33.89
CA HIS A 324 -21.34 40.76 35.16
C HIS A 324 -20.64 41.42 36.35
N ARG A 325 -19.30 41.40 36.42
CA ARG A 325 -18.56 42.08 37.49
C ARG A 325 -18.66 43.60 37.42
N THR A 326 -18.65 44.16 36.21
CA THR A 326 -18.78 45.61 36.01
C THR A 326 -20.17 46.11 36.41
N TYR A 327 -21.23 45.38 36.08
CA TYR A 327 -22.60 45.74 36.50
C TYR A 327 -22.80 45.68 38.02
N THR A 328 -22.18 44.72 38.71
CA THR A 328 -22.26 44.68 40.18
C THR A 328 -21.51 45.83 40.85
N GLN A 329 -20.39 46.31 40.30
CA GLN A 329 -19.66 47.42 40.92
C GLN A 329 -20.37 48.77 40.76
N THR A 330 -21.13 49.00 39.69
CA THR A 330 -21.93 50.23 39.50
C THR A 330 -23.26 50.25 40.27
N VAL A 331 -23.69 49.14 40.86
CA VAL A 331 -24.94 49.07 41.64
C VAL A 331 -24.68 49.21 43.15
N TYR A 332 -23.44 49.02 43.58
CA TYR A 332 -23.00 49.17 44.98
C TYR A 332 -22.12 50.40 45.23
N ALA A 333 -21.95 51.25 44.22
CA ALA A 333 -21.42 52.61 44.32
C ALA A 333 -22.57 53.57 44.01
#